data_AF-A0AA88GLC4-F1
#
_entry.id   AF-A0AA88GLC4-F1
#
_cell.length_a   1.000
_cell.length_b   1.000
_cell.length_c   1.000
_cell.angle_alpha   90.00
_cell.angle_beta   90.00
_cell.angle_gamma   90.00
#
_symmetry.space_group_name_H-M   'P 1'
#
loop_
_entity.id
_entity.type
_entity.pdbx_description
1 polymer ?
#
loop_
_entity_poly.entity_id
_entity_poly.type
_entity_poly.pdbx_seq_one_letter_code
_entity_poly.pdbx_strand_id
1 'polypeptide(L)'
;MSSKNSLSPSTPVHDETEIRQEEMMNHHRSSASPPSHSISIRIITFGLLHGKISKSSYQLIYNLQDLPNPLTAQARKKMTGLNKPLRKDFFANELVQTFFDNSHKEIVSELKKFHASCLQMQNNQQSIEDSVNELVQSNLKGIIDINKDEETSVVENPSSLQQESSSNTETKPEKNAEDNENDDDDAESEEESEEDDELEDILNEGEDEYIFTIAVYCHKGKHRSVSFAEELKEQLASDPDLRNLISQINVTHRDVHKSNSNKSSNDKNTRRNQKSSFSYFNE
;
A
#
# COMPACT_ATOMS: atom_id res chain seq x y z
N MET A 1 11.84 -23.20 -82.77
CA MET A 1 12.09 -24.66 -82.75
C MET A 1 12.59 -25.03 -81.36
N SER A 2 12.04 -26.12 -80.80
CA SER A 2 12.45 -26.79 -79.54
C SER A 2 12.08 -26.05 -78.24
N SER A 3 11.04 -26.36 -77.43
CA SER A 3 10.46 -27.61 -76.86
C SER A 3 11.06 -28.03 -75.50
N LYS A 4 10.13 -28.26 -74.52
CA LYS A 4 10.18 -29.14 -73.32
C LYS A 4 10.88 -28.55 -72.07
N ASN A 5 10.50 -28.76 -70.80
CA ASN A 5 9.51 -29.60 -70.08
C ASN A 5 9.39 -29.01 -68.64
N SER A 6 8.21 -28.75 -68.07
CA SER A 6 7.45 -29.59 -67.10
C SER A 6 8.24 -30.21 -65.94
N LEU A 7 7.97 -29.79 -64.70
CA LEU A 7 7.37 -30.59 -63.60
C LEU A 7 7.38 -29.77 -62.29
N SER A 8 6.20 -29.58 -61.70
CA SER A 8 5.99 -29.06 -60.34
C SER A 8 5.83 -30.22 -59.35
N PRO A 9 6.34 -30.13 -58.11
CA PRO A 9 6.13 -31.17 -57.11
C PRO A 9 4.74 -31.06 -56.48
N SER A 10 4.03 -32.19 -56.45
CA SER A 10 2.77 -32.42 -55.77
C SER A 10 2.91 -32.35 -54.25
N THR A 11 2.09 -31.55 -53.59
CA THR A 11 1.91 -31.59 -52.14
C THR A 11 0.98 -32.73 -51.74
N PRO A 12 1.24 -33.46 -50.64
CA PRO A 12 0.32 -34.46 -50.13
C PRO A 12 -0.89 -33.79 -49.47
N VAL A 13 -2.08 -34.19 -49.88
CA VAL A 13 -3.35 -33.90 -49.20
C VAL A 13 -3.45 -34.87 -48.03
N HIS A 14 -3.30 -34.37 -46.80
CA HIS A 14 -3.64 -35.12 -45.60
C HIS A 14 -5.00 -34.68 -45.07
N ASP A 15 -5.83 -35.68 -44.80
CA ASP A 15 -7.18 -35.65 -44.23
C ASP A 15 -7.32 -34.68 -43.04
N GLU A 16 -8.25 -33.72 -43.16
CA GLU A 16 -8.62 -32.74 -42.13
C GLU A 16 -9.98 -33.06 -41.47
N THR A 17 -10.18 -34.25 -40.92
CA THR A 17 -11.46 -34.54 -40.21
C THR A 17 -11.35 -35.21 -38.84
N GLU A 18 -10.18 -35.35 -38.24
CA GLU A 18 -10.06 -36.09 -36.96
C GLU A 18 -9.21 -35.38 -35.88
N ILE A 19 -9.14 -34.05 -35.91
CA ILE A 19 -8.48 -33.23 -34.85
C ILE A 19 -9.42 -32.09 -34.39
N ARG A 20 -10.71 -32.37 -34.18
CA ARG A 20 -11.69 -31.35 -33.71
C ARG A 20 -12.46 -31.71 -32.45
N GLN A 21 -12.18 -32.84 -31.80
CA GLN A 21 -12.87 -33.23 -30.55
C GLN A 21 -11.99 -33.18 -29.29
N GLU A 22 -10.66 -33.09 -29.40
CA GLU A 22 -9.78 -32.90 -28.23
C GLU A 22 -9.56 -31.43 -27.85
N GLU A 23 -9.79 -30.47 -28.75
CA GLU A 23 -9.61 -29.04 -28.45
C GLU A 23 -10.77 -28.41 -27.68
N MET A 24 -11.92 -29.08 -27.55
CA MET A 24 -13.08 -28.52 -26.84
C MET A 24 -13.18 -28.90 -25.36
N MET A 25 -12.34 -29.81 -24.84
CA MET A 25 -12.33 -30.18 -23.42
C MET A 25 -11.30 -29.44 -22.56
N ASN A 26 -10.43 -28.60 -23.13
CA ASN A 26 -9.34 -27.97 -22.38
C ASN A 26 -9.60 -26.51 -21.94
N HIS A 27 -10.83 -26.00 -22.09
CA HIS A 27 -11.21 -24.64 -21.68
C HIS A 27 -11.83 -24.52 -20.28
N HIS A 28 -11.85 -25.59 -19.48
CA HIS A 28 -12.31 -25.53 -18.08
C HIS A 28 -11.17 -25.69 -17.06
N ARG A 29 -9.91 -25.56 -17.48
CA ARG A 29 -8.79 -25.58 -16.54
C ARG A 29 -8.42 -24.15 -16.14
N SER A 30 -8.69 -23.86 -14.87
CA SER A 30 -8.12 -22.79 -14.06
C SER A 30 -8.83 -21.43 -14.07
N SER A 31 -10.07 -21.39 -13.54
CA SER A 31 -10.35 -20.38 -12.50
C SER A 31 -9.76 -20.88 -11.18
N ALA A 32 -8.44 -21.09 -11.14
CA ALA A 32 -7.76 -21.27 -9.87
C ALA A 32 -7.93 -19.94 -9.15
N SER A 33 -8.60 -19.95 -7.99
CA SER A 33 -8.56 -18.81 -7.09
C SER A 33 -7.10 -18.36 -6.98
N PRO A 34 -6.81 -17.05 -7.02
CA PRO A 34 -5.45 -16.58 -6.79
C PRO A 34 -4.93 -17.24 -5.51
N PRO A 35 -3.65 -17.65 -5.47
CA PRO A 35 -3.08 -18.20 -4.24
C PRO A 35 -3.35 -17.19 -3.13
N SER A 36 -3.88 -17.66 -2.00
CA SER A 36 -4.38 -16.86 -0.86
C SER A 36 -3.29 -16.05 -0.12
N HIS A 37 -2.17 -15.78 -0.79
CA HIS A 37 -0.91 -15.29 -0.21
C HIS A 37 -0.22 -14.25 -1.10
N SER A 38 -0.95 -13.64 -2.03
CA SER A 38 -0.41 -12.63 -2.93
C SER A 38 -0.23 -11.26 -2.26
N ILE A 39 0.81 -10.52 -2.66
CA ILE A 39 1.10 -9.16 -2.19
C ILE A 39 0.51 -8.14 -3.15
N SER A 40 -0.07 -7.09 -2.58
CA SER A 40 -0.46 -5.87 -3.28
C SER A 40 0.65 -4.84 -3.22
N ILE A 41 1.12 -4.34 -4.36
CA ILE A 41 2.15 -3.30 -4.39
C ILE A 41 1.50 -1.94 -4.58
N ARG A 42 1.85 -0.98 -3.72
CA ARG A 42 1.45 0.43 -3.83
C ARG A 42 2.66 1.30 -4.06
N ILE A 43 2.74 1.98 -5.20
CA ILE A 43 3.82 2.92 -5.50
C ILE A 43 3.27 4.34 -5.40
N ILE A 44 3.81 5.15 -4.49
CA ILE A 44 3.37 6.53 -4.29
C ILE A 44 4.47 7.48 -4.73
N THR A 45 4.15 8.38 -5.65
CA THR A 45 5.08 9.43 -6.08
C THR A 45 4.73 10.78 -5.51
N PHE A 46 5.74 11.53 -5.07
CA PHE A 46 5.54 12.86 -4.51
C PHE A 46 6.70 13.84 -4.74
N GLY A 47 6.45 15.11 -4.49
CA GLY A 47 7.40 16.19 -4.51
C GLY A 47 7.70 16.68 -3.11
N LEU A 48 8.98 16.80 -2.75
CA LEU A 48 9.40 17.35 -1.47
C LEU A 48 8.87 18.78 -1.25
N LEU A 49 8.68 19.55 -2.32
CA LEU A 49 8.07 20.88 -2.28
C LEU A 49 6.65 20.89 -1.69
N HIS A 50 5.94 19.77 -1.77
CA HIS A 50 4.55 19.63 -1.31
C HIS A 50 4.42 18.84 0.00
N GLY A 51 5.54 18.67 0.73
CA GLY A 51 5.58 17.95 2.01
C GLY A 51 6.05 16.50 1.87
N LYS A 52 6.56 15.94 2.97
CA LYS A 52 6.95 14.53 3.06
C LYS A 52 5.72 13.65 3.29
N ILE A 53 5.85 12.36 3.01
CA ILE A 53 4.88 11.34 3.44
C ILE A 53 5.40 10.77 4.77
N SER A 54 4.50 10.38 5.69
CA SER A 54 4.87 9.80 6.99
C SER A 54 5.72 8.54 6.82
N LYS A 55 6.75 8.37 7.67
CA LYS A 55 7.65 7.20 7.66
C LYS A 55 6.91 5.89 7.90
N SER A 56 5.78 5.91 8.61
CA SER A 56 4.95 4.73 8.88
C SER A 56 4.13 4.25 7.68
N SER A 57 4.05 5.03 6.59
CA SER A 57 3.17 4.75 5.45
C SER A 57 3.85 4.00 4.30
N TYR A 58 5.14 3.70 4.40
CA TYR A 58 5.90 3.02 3.34
C TYR A 58 6.94 2.07 3.93
N GLN A 59 7.24 1.01 3.18
CA GLN A 59 8.31 0.06 3.49
C GLN A 59 9.63 0.52 2.87
N LEU A 60 9.60 1.10 1.67
CA LEU A 60 10.78 1.62 0.98
C LEU A 60 10.57 3.05 0.51
N ILE A 61 11.64 3.85 0.49
CA ILE A 61 11.63 5.21 -0.02
C ILE A 61 12.84 5.53 -0.90
N TYR A 62 12.61 6.13 -2.06
CA TYR A 62 13.63 6.49 -3.04
C TYR A 62 13.70 7.99 -3.31
N ASN A 63 14.88 8.58 -3.08
CA ASN A 63 15.19 9.98 -3.38
C ASN A 63 15.79 10.13 -4.78
N LEU A 64 15.09 10.83 -5.67
CA LEU A 64 15.55 11.09 -7.04
C LEU A 64 15.97 12.54 -7.28
N GLN A 65 16.23 13.32 -6.23
CA GLN A 65 16.59 14.74 -6.36
C GLN A 65 17.96 14.97 -7.00
N ASP A 66 18.88 14.03 -6.83
CA ASP A 66 20.25 14.13 -7.35
C ASP A 66 20.39 13.52 -8.75
N LEU A 67 19.36 12.82 -9.24
CA LEU A 67 19.35 12.28 -10.59
C LEU A 67 19.16 13.39 -11.65
N PRO A 68 19.76 13.26 -12.84
CA PRO A 68 19.66 14.25 -13.89
C PRO A 68 18.20 14.50 -14.29
N ASN A 69 17.89 15.76 -14.62
CA ASN A 69 16.54 16.11 -15.06
C ASN A 69 16.33 15.67 -16.52
N PRO A 70 15.17 15.09 -16.85
CA PRO A 70 14.88 14.72 -18.23
C PRO A 70 14.55 15.94 -19.09
N LEU A 71 14.93 15.87 -20.36
CA LEU A 71 14.68 16.82 -21.45
C LEU A 71 15.15 18.25 -21.12
N THR A 72 14.75 19.19 -21.97
CA THR A 72 14.97 20.62 -21.73
C THR A 72 13.97 21.18 -20.70
N ALA A 73 14.32 22.29 -20.06
CA ALA A 73 13.44 22.97 -19.11
C ALA A 73 12.09 23.39 -19.72
N GLN A 74 12.05 23.67 -21.03
CA GLN A 74 10.82 24.02 -21.73
C GLN A 74 9.89 22.81 -21.91
N ALA A 75 10.42 21.65 -22.31
CA ALA A 75 9.64 20.42 -22.43
C ALA A 75 9.03 20.01 -21.09
N ARG A 76 9.80 20.11 -19.99
CA ARG A 76 9.33 19.83 -18.63
C ARG A 76 8.18 20.73 -18.15
N LYS A 77 7.92 21.88 -18.77
CA LYS A 77 6.74 22.70 -18.43
C LYS A 77 5.44 22.11 -18.97
N LYS A 78 5.51 21.36 -20.07
CA LYS A 78 4.35 20.83 -20.79
C LYS A 78 4.13 19.33 -20.58
N MET A 79 5.16 18.63 -20.10
CA MET A 79 5.16 17.18 -19.96
C MET A 79 5.39 16.76 -18.51
N THR A 80 4.91 15.57 -18.16
CA THR A 80 5.13 14.90 -16.88
C THR A 80 5.82 13.55 -17.12
N GLY A 81 6.15 12.83 -16.04
CA GLY A 81 6.68 11.46 -16.13
C GLY A 81 5.72 10.44 -16.73
N LEU A 82 4.45 10.79 -16.95
CA LEU A 82 3.50 9.94 -17.67
C LEU A 82 3.78 9.92 -19.18
N ASN A 83 4.49 10.92 -19.71
CA ASN A 83 4.77 10.99 -21.13
C ASN A 83 5.96 10.08 -21.50
N LYS A 84 5.70 9.05 -22.33
CA LYS A 84 6.73 8.09 -22.80
C LYS A 84 8.03 8.75 -23.33
N PRO A 85 8.01 9.83 -24.14
CA PRO A 85 9.25 10.44 -24.60
C PRO A 85 10.11 11.02 -23.46
N LEU A 86 9.47 11.56 -22.41
CA LEU A 86 10.17 12.08 -21.23
C LEU A 86 10.74 10.94 -20.40
N ARG A 87 10.01 9.82 -20.24
CA ARG A 87 10.55 8.61 -19.59
C ARG A 87 11.75 8.06 -20.34
N LYS A 88 11.64 7.89 -21.66
CA LYS A 88 12.72 7.38 -22.51
C LYS A 88 13.98 8.23 -22.41
N ASP A 89 13.84 9.55 -22.41
CA ASP A 89 14.98 10.46 -22.24
C ASP A 89 15.57 10.39 -20.82
N PHE A 90 14.73 10.26 -19.79
CA PHE A 90 15.19 10.07 -18.42
C PHE A 90 16.07 8.82 -18.27
N PHE A 91 15.62 7.69 -18.80
CA PHE A 91 16.31 6.40 -18.75
C PHE A 91 17.44 6.25 -19.78
N ALA A 92 17.56 7.14 -20.76
CA ALA A 92 18.73 7.18 -21.64
C ALA A 92 20.03 7.57 -20.90
N ASN A 93 19.91 8.08 -19.67
CA ASN A 93 21.06 8.42 -18.84
C ASN A 93 21.55 7.19 -18.04
N GLU A 94 22.84 6.86 -18.17
CA GLU A 94 23.46 5.70 -17.51
C GLU A 94 23.38 5.75 -15.98
N LEU A 95 23.49 6.93 -15.35
CA LEU A 95 23.36 7.07 -13.90
C LEU A 95 21.93 6.75 -13.44
N VAL A 96 20.93 7.16 -14.22
CA VAL A 96 19.52 6.86 -13.94
C VAL A 96 19.26 5.37 -14.09
N GLN A 97 19.74 4.75 -15.16
CA GLN A 97 19.60 3.32 -15.39
C GLN A 97 20.28 2.51 -14.27
N THR A 98 21.53 2.85 -13.92
CA THR A 98 22.26 2.17 -12.85
C THR A 98 21.56 2.30 -11.50
N PHE A 99 21.06 3.49 -11.17
CA PHE A 99 20.29 3.71 -9.95
C PHE A 99 19.02 2.86 -9.94
N PHE A 100 18.27 2.87 -11.05
CA PHE A 100 17.05 2.09 -11.20
C PHE A 100 17.29 0.58 -11.08
N ASP A 101 18.32 0.05 -11.74
CA ASP A 101 18.63 -1.39 -11.69
C ASP A 101 18.99 -1.84 -10.27
N ASN A 102 19.70 -0.99 -9.51
CA ASN A 102 20.02 -1.26 -8.12
C ASN A 102 18.77 -1.21 -7.23
N SER A 103 17.95 -0.17 -7.37
CA SER A 103 16.67 -0.06 -6.65
C SER A 103 15.74 -1.22 -6.98
N HIS A 104 15.64 -1.63 -8.25
CA HIS A 104 14.79 -2.75 -8.65
C HIS A 104 15.22 -4.05 -7.96
N LYS A 105 16.53 -4.36 -7.93
CA LYS A 105 17.06 -5.54 -7.22
C LYS A 105 16.76 -5.50 -5.73
N GLU A 106 16.90 -4.35 -5.09
CA GLU A 106 16.56 -4.15 -3.69
C GLU A 106 15.07 -4.39 -3.44
N ILE A 107 14.18 -3.76 -4.24
CA ILE A 107 12.73 -3.93 -4.14
C ILE A 107 12.34 -5.41 -4.28
N VAL A 108 12.88 -6.12 -5.27
CA VAL A 108 12.63 -7.56 -5.48
C VAL A 108 13.04 -8.36 -4.24
N SER A 109 14.20 -8.06 -3.67
CA SER A 109 14.69 -8.71 -2.46
C SER A 109 13.76 -8.46 -1.27
N GLU A 110 13.35 -7.21 -1.04
CA GLU A 110 12.48 -6.84 0.07
C GLU A 110 11.05 -7.37 -0.10
N LEU A 111 10.52 -7.43 -1.33
CA LEU A 111 9.23 -8.08 -1.61
C LEU A 111 9.24 -9.56 -1.23
N LYS A 112 10.32 -10.28 -1.56
CA LYS A 112 10.46 -11.71 -1.21
C LYS A 112 10.54 -11.90 0.31
N LYS A 113 11.25 -11.03 1.03
CA LYS A 113 11.31 -11.05 2.50
C LYS A 113 9.95 -10.73 3.13
N PHE A 114 9.28 -9.71 2.62
CA PHE A 114 7.95 -9.31 3.07
C PHE A 114 6.95 -10.46 2.91
N HIS A 115 6.92 -11.11 1.74
CA HIS A 115 6.09 -12.29 1.51
C HIS A 115 6.37 -13.43 2.50
N ALA A 116 7.65 -13.74 2.72
CA ALA A 116 8.03 -14.78 3.67
C ALA A 116 7.55 -14.46 5.09
N SER A 117 7.58 -13.18 5.49
CA SER A 117 7.04 -12.71 6.77
C SER A 117 5.52 -12.86 6.84
N CYS A 118 4.81 -12.54 5.77
CA CYS A 118 3.35 -12.73 5.67
C CYS A 118 2.96 -14.20 5.89
N LEU A 119 3.64 -15.13 5.20
CA LEU A 119 3.41 -16.57 5.36
C LEU A 119 3.65 -17.06 6.80
N GLN A 120 4.67 -16.52 7.48
CA GLN A 120 4.95 -16.89 8.88
C GLN A 120 3.85 -16.40 9.83
N MET A 121 3.34 -15.18 9.63
CA MET A 121 2.26 -14.64 10.45
C MET A 121 0.99 -15.48 10.36
N GLN A 122 0.64 -15.95 9.16
CA GLN A 122 -0.55 -16.78 8.94
C GLN A 122 -0.42 -18.17 9.57
N ASN A 123 0.73 -18.81 9.43
CA ASN A 123 0.96 -20.11 10.08
C ASN A 123 0.82 -20.00 11.61
N ASN A 124 1.26 -18.88 12.19
CA ASN A 124 1.10 -18.64 13.62
C ASN A 124 -0.36 -18.39 14.00
N GLN A 125 -1.13 -17.64 13.20
CA GLN A 125 -2.57 -17.44 13.43
C GLN A 125 -3.33 -18.77 13.35
N GLN A 126 -3.08 -19.59 12.33
CA GLN A 126 -3.72 -20.90 12.19
C GLN A 126 -3.40 -21.82 13.39
N SER A 127 -2.15 -21.84 13.85
CA SER A 127 -1.77 -22.62 15.03
C SER A 127 -2.47 -22.16 16.31
N ILE A 128 -2.76 -20.87 16.44
CA ILE A 128 -3.51 -20.32 17.58
C ILE A 128 -4.98 -20.73 17.47
N GLU A 129 -5.60 -20.58 16.30
CA GLU A 129 -6.98 -20.98 16.06
C GLU A 129 -7.20 -22.47 16.34
N ASP A 130 -6.29 -23.33 15.87
CA ASP A 130 -6.34 -24.77 16.13
C ASP A 130 -6.26 -25.08 17.63
N SER A 131 -5.38 -24.38 18.36
CA SER A 131 -5.24 -24.55 19.82
C SER A 131 -6.47 -24.08 20.59
N VAL A 132 -7.08 -22.95 20.17
CA VAL A 132 -8.32 -22.43 20.77
C VAL A 132 -9.48 -23.40 20.49
N ASN A 133 -9.57 -23.93 19.28
CA ASN A 133 -10.59 -24.90 18.89
C ASN A 133 -10.47 -26.20 19.70
N GLU A 134 -9.26 -26.73 19.92
CA GLU A 134 -9.04 -27.88 20.79
C GLU A 134 -9.47 -27.60 22.25
N LEU A 135 -9.15 -26.42 22.78
CA LEU A 135 -9.55 -26.04 24.13
C LEU A 135 -11.07 -25.95 24.26
N VAL A 136 -11.76 -25.32 23.29
CA VAL A 136 -13.22 -25.23 23.26
C VAL A 136 -13.86 -26.62 23.19
N GLN A 137 -13.35 -27.51 22.35
CA GLN A 137 -13.84 -28.90 22.25
C GLN A 137 -13.64 -29.67 23.56
N SER A 138 -12.50 -29.49 24.24
CA SER A 138 -12.23 -30.15 25.51
C SER A 138 -13.17 -29.70 26.63
N ASN A 139 -13.45 -28.39 26.70
CA ASN A 139 -14.38 -27.81 27.68
C ASN A 139 -15.83 -28.21 27.42
N LEU A 140 -16.28 -28.28 26.16
CA LEU A 140 -17.61 -28.75 25.81
C LEU A 140 -17.83 -30.22 26.18
N LYS A 141 -16.81 -31.07 26.01
CA LYS A 141 -16.89 -32.48 26.39
C LYS A 141 -17.02 -32.65 27.91
N GLY A 142 -16.32 -31.82 28.69
CA GLY A 142 -16.43 -31.82 30.16
C GLY A 142 -17.82 -31.42 30.68
N ILE A 143 -18.56 -30.54 29.98
CA ILE A 143 -19.91 -30.13 30.38
C ILE A 143 -20.96 -31.22 30.09
N ILE A 144 -20.79 -31.98 29.02
CA ILE A 144 -21.76 -33.02 28.63
C ILE A 144 -21.70 -34.23 29.59
N ASP A 145 -20.54 -34.54 30.14
CA ASP A 145 -20.37 -35.67 31.07
C ASP A 145 -20.91 -35.37 32.50
N ILE A 146 -21.20 -34.11 32.84
CA ILE A 146 -21.78 -33.73 34.14
C ILE A 146 -23.32 -33.92 34.17
N ASN A 147 -23.98 -33.95 33.01
CA ASN A 147 -25.46 -34.05 32.94
C ASN A 147 -25.99 -35.48 32.72
N LYS A 148 -25.16 -36.51 32.89
CA LYS A 148 -25.58 -37.91 32.69
C LYS A 148 -26.04 -38.65 33.95
N ASP A 149 -25.90 -38.05 35.14
CA ASP A 149 -26.18 -38.73 36.41
C ASP A 149 -27.31 -38.11 37.26
N GLU A 150 -28.07 -37.12 36.78
CA GLU A 150 -29.21 -36.56 37.52
C GLU A 150 -30.55 -36.66 36.78
N GLU A 151 -31.05 -37.88 36.61
CA GLU A 151 -32.50 -38.13 36.76
C GLU A 151 -32.74 -38.67 38.17
N THR A 152 -32.96 -37.80 39.16
CA THR A 152 -33.98 -38.00 40.21
C THR A 152 -34.05 -36.84 41.23
N SER A 153 -35.29 -36.41 41.48
CA SER A 153 -35.81 -35.69 42.66
C SER A 153 -35.48 -34.20 42.88
N VAL A 154 -36.47 -33.36 42.53
CA VAL A 154 -37.24 -32.43 43.40
C VAL A 154 -36.50 -31.88 44.64
N VAL A 155 -36.42 -30.54 44.78
CA VAL A 155 -36.94 -29.74 45.92
C VAL A 155 -36.55 -28.25 45.78
N GLU A 156 -37.59 -27.41 45.81
CA GLU A 156 -37.79 -26.06 46.38
C GLU A 156 -36.69 -24.98 46.45
N ASN A 157 -37.08 -23.79 45.95
CA ASN A 157 -36.80 -22.42 46.43
C ASN A 157 -36.49 -22.30 47.94
N PRO A 158 -35.70 -21.30 48.43
CA PRO A 158 -36.11 -19.88 48.34
C PRO A 158 -35.02 -18.76 48.37
N SER A 159 -35.40 -17.60 47.82
CA SER A 159 -35.33 -16.22 48.36
C SER A 159 -34.19 -15.75 49.30
N SER A 160 -33.57 -14.62 48.87
CA SER A 160 -33.22 -13.38 49.61
C SER A 160 -32.13 -13.31 50.70
N LEU A 161 -31.20 -12.35 50.57
CA LEU A 161 -30.89 -11.21 51.48
C LEU A 161 -29.55 -10.52 51.03
N GLN A 162 -29.50 -9.19 50.83
CA GLN A 162 -28.88 -8.14 51.70
C GLN A 162 -27.35 -8.28 51.91
N GLN A 163 -26.50 -7.26 52.03
CA GLN A 163 -26.42 -5.79 51.90
C GLN A 163 -24.94 -5.44 52.24
N GLU A 164 -24.56 -4.16 52.11
CA GLU A 164 -23.39 -3.49 52.74
C GLU A 164 -22.03 -3.59 52.03
N SER A 165 -21.11 -2.60 52.06
CA SER A 165 -21.10 -1.16 52.36
C SER A 165 -19.64 -0.67 52.18
N SER A 166 -19.44 0.66 52.11
CA SER A 166 -18.23 1.40 52.57
C SER A 166 -16.97 1.37 51.67
N SER A 167 -16.13 2.41 51.50
CA SER A 167 -16.02 3.77 52.06
C SER A 167 -14.85 4.55 51.40
N ASN A 168 -14.95 5.90 51.39
CA ASN A 168 -13.94 6.99 51.58
C ASN A 168 -12.58 6.95 50.83
N THR A 169 -12.03 8.06 50.30
CA THR A 169 -11.56 9.25 51.05
C THR A 169 -11.34 10.52 50.21
N GLU A 170 -11.53 11.67 50.87
CA GLU A 170 -11.13 13.05 50.59
C GLU A 170 -9.64 13.21 50.19
N THR A 171 -9.21 14.23 49.43
CA THR A 171 -8.75 15.52 50.00
C THR A 171 -8.54 16.65 48.96
N LYS A 172 -9.02 17.85 49.31
CA LYS A 172 -8.56 19.22 48.90
C LYS A 172 -7.24 19.56 49.67
N PRO A 173 -6.48 20.70 49.50
CA PRO A 173 -6.90 22.05 49.08
C PRO A 173 -5.89 22.98 48.31
N GLU A 174 -6.40 24.19 47.98
CA GLU A 174 -5.77 25.55 47.94
C GLU A 174 -4.81 25.98 46.80
N LYS A 175 -5.26 26.92 45.94
CA LYS A 175 -5.09 28.41 45.93
C LYS A 175 -3.72 28.90 45.46
N ASN A 176 -3.70 29.68 44.37
CA ASN A 176 -3.20 31.06 44.35
C ASN A 176 -3.66 31.80 43.08
N ALA A 177 -4.02 33.06 43.29
CA ALA A 177 -4.41 34.04 42.28
C ALA A 177 -3.18 34.82 41.80
N GLU A 178 -3.22 35.40 40.61
CA GLU A 178 -2.84 36.80 40.31
C GLU A 178 -3.02 37.09 38.81
N ASP A 179 -3.97 37.99 38.56
CA ASP A 179 -3.99 39.13 37.63
C ASP A 179 -3.12 39.10 36.36
N ASN A 180 -3.78 39.18 35.20
CA ASN A 180 -3.34 40.05 34.13
C ASN A 180 -4.52 40.48 33.26
N GLU A 181 -4.90 41.74 33.42
CA GLU A 181 -5.75 42.52 32.54
C GLU A 181 -5.01 42.77 31.22
N ASN A 182 -5.63 42.44 30.09
CA ASN A 182 -5.43 43.15 28.83
C ASN A 182 -6.76 43.12 28.07
N ASP A 183 -7.36 44.30 28.00
CA ASP A 183 -8.48 44.67 27.16
C ASP A 183 -8.07 44.75 25.68
N ASP A 184 -9.10 44.76 24.82
CA ASP A 184 -9.15 45.28 23.44
C ASP A 184 -8.61 44.37 22.32
N ASP A 185 -9.50 43.57 21.70
CA ASP A 185 -10.22 44.00 20.49
C ASP A 185 -11.12 42.88 19.93
N ASP A 186 -12.41 43.19 19.92
CA ASP A 186 -13.53 42.49 19.28
C ASP A 186 -13.27 42.19 17.79
N ALA A 187 -13.24 40.90 17.46
CA ALA A 187 -13.66 40.39 16.16
C ALA A 187 -14.14 38.94 16.33
N GLU A 188 -15.38 38.79 16.81
CA GLU A 188 -16.09 37.52 16.81
C GLU A 188 -16.30 37.05 15.36
N SER A 189 -15.51 36.05 14.97
CA SER A 189 -15.85 35.14 13.87
C SER A 189 -16.06 33.76 14.49
N GLU A 190 -17.33 33.43 14.73
CA GLU A 190 -17.79 32.06 14.97
C GLU A 190 -17.45 31.21 13.73
N GLU A 191 -16.26 30.61 13.70
CA GLU A 191 -15.97 29.52 12.78
C GLU A 191 -16.30 28.22 13.50
N GLU A 192 -17.51 27.74 13.21
CA GLU A 192 -18.02 26.43 13.61
C GLU A 192 -17.01 25.34 13.23
N SER A 193 -16.67 24.56 14.25
CA SER A 193 -15.86 23.36 14.17
C SER A 193 -16.58 22.28 13.37
N GLU A 194 -16.21 22.12 12.10
CA GLU A 194 -16.47 20.88 11.35
C GLU A 194 -15.42 19.85 11.79
N GLU A 195 -15.64 19.28 12.98
CA GLU A 195 -15.08 18.00 13.39
C GLU A 195 -15.76 16.87 12.61
N ASP A 196 -14.94 15.88 12.24
CA ASP A 196 -15.29 14.47 12.14
C ASP A 196 -16.40 14.07 11.16
N ASP A 197 -16.04 13.73 9.92
CA ASP A 197 -16.80 12.78 9.10
C ASP A 197 -16.01 12.32 7.86
N GLU A 198 -14.85 11.63 8.01
CA GLU A 198 -14.26 10.89 6.86
C GLU A 198 -13.19 9.83 7.23
N LEU A 199 -13.40 9.07 8.31
CA LEU A 199 -12.52 7.91 8.65
C LEU A 199 -13.27 6.59 8.86
N GLU A 200 -14.49 6.44 8.32
CA GLU A 200 -15.26 5.19 8.39
C GLU A 200 -15.03 4.20 7.23
N ASP A 201 -13.93 4.31 6.46
CA ASP A 201 -13.64 3.40 5.34
C ASP A 201 -12.66 2.25 5.65
N ILE A 202 -12.39 1.94 6.92
CA ILE A 202 -11.42 0.87 7.30
C ILE A 202 -12.06 -0.28 8.09
N LEU A 203 -13.24 -0.74 7.69
CA LEU A 203 -13.74 -2.07 8.09
C LEU A 203 -14.36 -2.82 6.91
N ASN A 204 -13.69 -2.79 5.75
CA ASN A 204 -13.87 -3.88 4.79
C ASN A 204 -13.07 -5.09 5.32
N GLU A 205 -13.75 -5.90 6.14
CA GLU A 205 -13.34 -7.23 6.60
C GLU A 205 -13.37 -8.23 5.44
N GLY A 206 -12.61 -7.94 4.38
CA GLY A 206 -12.54 -8.73 3.17
C GLY A 206 -11.11 -8.87 2.73
N GLU A 207 -10.48 -9.95 3.17
CA GLU A 207 -9.12 -10.40 2.84
C GLU A 207 -7.99 -9.54 3.46
N ASP A 208 -7.13 -10.17 4.27
CA ASP A 208 -5.89 -9.59 4.77
C ASP A 208 -4.94 -9.32 3.60
N GLU A 209 -5.20 -8.24 2.85
CA GLU A 209 -4.36 -7.87 1.73
C GLU A 209 -3.03 -7.32 2.25
N TYR A 210 -1.96 -8.10 2.06
CA TYR A 210 -0.62 -7.65 2.41
C TYR A 210 -0.15 -6.57 1.44
N ILE A 211 -0.20 -5.30 1.87
CA ILE A 211 0.21 -4.16 1.06
C ILE A 211 1.69 -3.82 1.30
N PHE A 212 2.49 -3.89 0.23
CA PHE A 212 3.86 -3.39 0.19
C PHE A 212 3.92 -2.03 -0.52
N THR A 213 4.21 -0.98 0.25
CA THR A 213 4.20 0.41 -0.21
C THR A 213 5.62 0.95 -0.44
N ILE A 214 5.83 1.48 -1.64
CA ILE A 214 7.08 2.10 -2.11
C ILE A 214 6.83 3.58 -2.36
N ALA A 215 7.58 4.44 -1.68
CA ALA A 215 7.51 5.89 -1.85
C ALA A 215 8.66 6.36 -2.76
N VAL A 216 8.36 7.20 -3.76
CA VAL A 216 9.38 7.73 -4.69
C VAL A 216 9.22 9.23 -4.80
N TYR A 217 10.29 9.99 -4.56
CA TYR A 217 10.19 11.43 -4.58
C TYR A 217 11.27 12.14 -5.37
N CYS A 218 10.90 13.33 -5.86
CA CYS A 218 11.84 14.29 -6.40
C CYS A 218 11.48 15.69 -5.86
N HIS A 219 11.99 16.75 -6.47
CA HIS A 219 11.71 18.11 -5.97
C HIS A 219 10.23 18.49 -6.07
N LYS A 220 9.59 18.31 -7.25
CA LYS A 220 8.20 18.72 -7.52
C LYS A 220 7.20 17.58 -7.68
N GLY A 221 7.65 16.32 -7.73
CA GLY A 221 6.74 15.18 -7.87
C GLY A 221 6.09 15.02 -9.25
N LYS A 222 6.68 15.58 -10.33
CA LYS A 222 6.07 15.61 -11.67
C LYS A 222 6.81 14.84 -12.76
N HIS A 223 8.13 14.71 -12.63
CA HIS A 223 9.00 14.22 -13.71
C HIS A 223 9.70 12.95 -13.26
N ARG A 224 10.85 13.08 -12.61
CA ARG A 224 11.73 11.97 -12.21
C ARG A 224 11.00 10.88 -11.41
N SER A 225 10.29 11.27 -10.34
CA SER A 225 9.56 10.32 -9.50
C SER A 225 8.43 9.60 -10.24
N VAL A 226 7.70 10.32 -11.08
CA VAL A 226 6.61 9.74 -11.91
C VAL A 226 7.19 8.79 -12.96
N SER A 227 8.23 9.21 -13.69
CA SER A 227 8.90 8.36 -14.69
C SER A 227 9.44 7.08 -14.08
N PHE A 228 10.08 7.18 -12.91
CA PHE A 228 10.65 6.06 -12.19
C PHE A 228 9.58 5.06 -11.74
N ALA A 229 8.49 5.53 -11.14
CA ALA A 229 7.41 4.66 -10.66
C ALA A 229 6.70 3.92 -11.80
N GLU A 230 6.52 4.59 -12.94
CA GLU A 230 5.90 3.98 -14.13
C GLU A 230 6.80 2.89 -14.73
N GLU A 231 8.10 3.14 -14.85
CA GLU A 231 9.05 2.13 -15.30
C GLU A 231 9.13 0.95 -14.31
N LEU A 232 9.14 1.25 -13.00
CA LEU A 232 9.14 0.23 -11.95
C LEU A 232 7.91 -0.67 -12.04
N LYS A 233 6.72 -0.08 -12.26
CA LYS A 233 5.48 -0.85 -12.49
C LYS A 233 5.62 -1.78 -13.69
N GLU A 234 6.12 -1.29 -14.82
CA GLU A 234 6.30 -2.08 -16.04
C GLU A 234 7.28 -3.24 -15.82
N GLN A 235 8.39 -3.02 -15.11
CA GLN A 235 9.39 -4.05 -14.81
C GLN A 235 8.87 -5.11 -13.82
N LEU A 236 8.25 -4.70 -12.71
CA LEU A 236 7.68 -5.63 -11.74
C LEU A 236 6.57 -6.49 -12.33
N ALA A 237 5.72 -5.93 -13.20
CA ALA A 237 4.65 -6.67 -13.87
C ALA A 237 5.18 -7.66 -14.92
N SER A 238 6.36 -7.38 -15.49
CA SER A 238 6.99 -8.21 -16.51
C SER A 238 7.91 -9.30 -15.93
N ASP A 239 8.23 -9.23 -14.64
CA ASP A 239 9.13 -10.17 -13.97
C ASP A 239 8.42 -11.53 -13.74
N PRO A 240 8.90 -12.62 -14.39
CA PRO A 240 8.27 -13.94 -14.27
C PRO A 240 8.38 -14.51 -12.85
N ASP A 241 9.42 -14.15 -12.08
CA ASP A 241 9.62 -14.65 -10.72
C ASP A 241 8.63 -14.04 -9.73
N LEU A 242 8.10 -12.86 -10.06
CA LEU A 242 7.15 -12.13 -9.21
C LEU A 242 5.69 -12.36 -9.59
N ARG A 243 5.42 -12.97 -10.74
CA ARG A 243 4.06 -13.14 -11.28
C ARG A 243 3.10 -13.87 -10.33
N ASN A 244 3.61 -14.84 -9.55
CA ASN A 244 2.80 -15.58 -8.57
C ASN A 244 2.80 -14.91 -7.19
N LEU A 245 3.70 -13.94 -6.98
CA LEU A 245 3.89 -13.24 -5.72
C LEU A 245 2.96 -12.03 -5.62
N ILE A 246 2.74 -11.33 -6.73
CA ILE A 246 2.05 -10.04 -6.78
C ILE A 246 0.64 -10.24 -7.31
N SER A 247 -0.38 -9.82 -6.54
CA SER A 247 -1.77 -9.78 -7.03
C SER A 247 -2.02 -8.56 -7.91
N GLN A 248 -1.55 -7.40 -7.46
CA GLN A 248 -1.79 -6.12 -8.14
C GLN A 248 -0.68 -5.10 -7.88
N ILE A 249 -0.54 -4.15 -8.81
CA ILE A 249 0.40 -3.01 -8.70
C ILE A 249 -0.35 -1.71 -8.97
N ASN A 250 -0.51 -0.92 -7.92
CA ASN A 250 -1.19 0.37 -7.93
C ASN A 250 -0.17 1.51 -7.87
N VAL A 251 -0.32 2.50 -8.74
CA VAL A 251 0.57 3.67 -8.79
C VAL A 251 -0.25 4.94 -8.57
N THR A 252 0.12 5.71 -7.56
CA THR A 252 -0.54 6.97 -7.20
C THR A 252 0.43 8.14 -7.34
N HIS A 253 0.02 9.17 -8.07
CA HIS A 253 0.84 10.36 -8.28
C HIS A 253 0.29 11.58 -7.54
N ARG A 254 0.74 11.77 -6.28
CA ARG A 254 0.21 12.78 -5.35
C ARG A 254 0.26 14.21 -5.91
N ASP A 255 1.33 14.54 -6.64
CA ASP A 255 1.65 15.93 -7.02
C ASP A 255 1.70 16.17 -8.54
N VAL A 256 1.37 15.18 -9.37
CA VAL A 256 1.54 15.28 -10.84
C VAL A 256 0.66 16.39 -11.45
N HIS A 257 -0.55 16.57 -10.92
CA HIS A 257 -1.53 17.54 -11.40
C HIS A 257 -1.48 18.89 -10.68
N LYS A 258 -0.72 19.03 -9.58
CA LYS A 258 -0.70 20.29 -8.80
C LYS A 258 -0.10 21.42 -9.64
N SER A 259 -0.90 22.40 -10.05
CA SER A 259 -0.41 23.60 -10.72
C SER A 259 0.58 24.34 -9.81
N ASN A 260 1.55 25.08 -10.38
CA ASN A 260 2.44 25.93 -9.58
C ASN A 260 1.69 27.17 -8.99
N SER A 261 0.36 27.11 -8.84
CA SER A 261 -0.50 28.26 -8.59
C SER A 261 -0.37 28.84 -7.18
N ASN A 262 0.23 28.15 -6.21
CA ASN A 262 0.35 28.67 -4.84
C ASN A 262 1.54 29.61 -4.63
N LYS A 263 1.83 30.45 -5.63
CA LYS A 263 2.62 31.69 -5.47
C LYS A 263 1.79 32.93 -5.82
N SER A 264 0.49 32.91 -5.54
CA SER A 264 -0.27 34.14 -5.38
C SER A 264 -0.01 34.69 -3.97
N SER A 265 0.86 35.71 -3.93
CA SER A 265 0.74 36.88 -3.03
C SER A 265 0.54 36.63 -1.52
N ASN A 266 1.64 36.53 -0.75
CA ASN A 266 1.72 37.34 0.48
C ASN A 266 3.14 37.61 1.03
N ASP A 267 4.16 36.82 0.67
CA ASP A 267 5.51 37.06 1.21
C ASP A 267 6.39 37.94 0.33
N LYS A 268 6.23 39.26 0.44
CA LYS A 268 7.23 40.23 -0.03
C LYS A 268 8.26 40.64 1.04
N ASN A 269 8.20 40.13 2.27
CA ASN A 269 9.02 40.67 3.37
C ASN A 269 10.09 39.78 4.03
N THR A 270 10.32 38.54 3.60
CA THR A 270 11.34 37.67 4.24
C THR A 270 12.47 37.26 3.29
N ARG A 271 13.07 38.25 2.59
CA ARG A 271 14.40 38.10 1.99
C ARG A 271 15.45 38.81 2.85
N ARG A 272 15.80 38.20 3.98
CA ARG A 272 17.12 38.39 4.60
C ARG A 272 17.46 37.17 5.46
N ASN A 273 18.61 36.58 5.13
CA ASN A 273 19.36 35.59 5.92
C ASN A 273 18.70 34.21 6.13
N GLN A 274 18.91 33.30 5.18
CA GLN A 274 19.34 31.94 5.54
C GLN A 274 20.43 31.47 4.58
N LYS A 275 21.67 31.75 4.98
CA LYS A 275 22.89 31.13 4.46
C LYS A 275 23.13 29.88 5.30
N SER A 276 23.30 28.73 4.63
CA SER A 276 23.96 27.51 5.09
C SER A 276 23.56 26.93 6.46
N SER A 277 22.68 25.93 6.43
CA SER A 277 22.81 24.76 7.30
C SER A 277 22.20 23.56 6.57
N PHE A 278 23.05 22.88 5.79
CA PHE A 278 22.72 21.60 5.19
C PHE A 278 23.35 20.53 6.09
N SER A 279 22.64 20.17 7.16
CA SER A 279 22.99 19.02 7.98
C SER A 279 22.46 17.76 7.30
N TYR A 280 23.39 16.90 6.89
CA TYR A 280 23.14 15.48 6.65
C TYR A 280 22.41 14.88 7.86
N PHE A 281 21.28 14.23 7.62
CA PHE A 281 20.77 13.19 8.52
C PHE A 281 20.44 11.96 7.67
N ASN A 282 21.29 10.95 7.82
CA ASN A 282 21.00 9.56 7.50
C ASN A 282 20.13 9.01 8.62
N GLU A 283 18.96 8.49 8.28
CA GLU A 283 18.28 7.40 8.99
C GLU A 283 17.49 6.55 8.00
#